data_AF-A0A430JC76-F1
#
_entry.id   AF-A0A430JC76-F1
#
_cell.length_a   1.000
_cell.length_b   1.000
_cell.length_c   1.000
_cell.angle_alpha   90.00
_cell.angle_beta   90.00
_cell.angle_gamma   90.00
#
_symmetry.space_group_name_H-M   'P 1'
#
loop_
_entity.id
_entity.type
_entity.pdbx_description
1 polymer ?
#
loop_
_entity_poly.entity_id
_entity_poly.type
_entity_poly.pdbx_seq_one_letter_code
_entity_poly.pdbx_strand_id
1 'polypeptide(L)'
;MKQIGKRWSSLLLSACMVLPMLPAMASAAGEDFSLPTGQTYYFDLSGEADHIGTMNTAVPDATLHYVPFTYAGTINAYSLDSSSSGHSSASENAIASDRSLFVADYALSHSVSWNTLNGNGLIYGKTYDTNYTLRSLSMGNFSGSAGSPTTNEWDRILDKDGSLIKNWSIRSWGQDTYVNNLGSRIARGGSGGVYTALSAPINYTSIGYGFRPALEVRNAVTLGTNGLKAVTLNLAGGSFDSKPSIQVVSAGGSFTAPSGTGLTPPNQMAFVNWTKTGDPGTTYAAGQTVDYTNGLGLTAVWEYVTAPEATPAIVINYDEEQEQLTGFAAGGSYTVDGASVTPTGGVLNVADYIGTTISIVKKGNGTTTVDSAAQNLTVPARPAAPTAVGVNPTTVGGTGKITGVTAAMEYKSA
;
A
#
# COMPACT_ATOMS: atom_id res chain seq x y z
N MET A 1 -76.84 51.58 -51.99
CA MET A 1 -75.53 52.22 -52.27
C MET A 1 -74.64 51.20 -52.96
N LYS A 2 -74.03 51.59 -54.08
CA LYS A 2 -73.40 50.74 -55.10
C LYS A 2 -71.95 50.32 -54.75
N GLN A 3 -71.67 49.06 -55.09
CA GLN A 3 -70.49 48.50 -55.78
C GLN A 3 -69.04 48.63 -55.25
N ILE A 4 -68.43 47.44 -55.10
CA ILE A 4 -67.22 46.91 -55.76
C ILE A 4 -65.85 47.60 -55.53
N GLY A 5 -64.96 46.82 -54.92
CA GLY A 5 -63.74 46.36 -55.59
C GLY A 5 -62.40 47.04 -55.25
N LYS A 6 -61.54 46.32 -54.53
CA LYS A 6 -60.14 46.04 -54.95
C LYS A 6 -59.46 45.02 -54.02
N ARG A 7 -58.97 43.93 -54.62
CA ARG A 7 -57.98 42.99 -54.04
C ARG A 7 -56.58 43.38 -54.56
N TRP A 8 -55.57 42.85 -53.84
CA TRP A 8 -54.12 42.70 -54.16
C TRP A 8 -53.27 43.92 -53.78
N SER A 9 -52.19 43.81 -52.99
CA SER A 9 -51.07 42.84 -53.04
C SER A 9 -50.35 42.78 -51.68
N SER A 10 -50.22 41.61 -51.04
CA SER A 10 -48.97 40.83 -50.86
C SER A 10 -47.74 41.58 -50.33
N LEU A 11 -47.44 41.40 -49.04
CA LEU A 11 -46.07 41.32 -48.48
C LEU A 11 -46.14 40.56 -47.15
N LEU A 12 -46.24 39.23 -47.26
CA LEU A 12 -45.92 38.31 -46.17
C LEU A 12 -44.40 38.15 -46.18
N LEU A 13 -43.72 38.95 -45.38
CA LEU A 13 -42.30 38.74 -45.09
C LEU A 13 -42.22 37.55 -44.13
N SER A 14 -42.02 36.36 -44.70
CA SER A 14 -41.65 35.16 -43.95
C SER A 14 -40.23 35.33 -43.42
N ALA A 15 -40.10 35.97 -42.26
CA ALA A 15 -38.86 35.92 -41.48
C ALA A 15 -38.77 34.52 -40.85
N CYS A 16 -38.08 33.60 -41.52
CA CYS A 16 -37.48 32.44 -40.88
C CYS A 16 -36.48 32.97 -39.83
N MET A 17 -36.92 33.13 -38.59
CA MET A 17 -36.02 33.18 -37.45
C MET A 17 -35.41 31.78 -37.31
N VAL A 18 -34.24 31.61 -37.90
CA VAL A 18 -33.29 30.61 -37.46
C VAL A 18 -32.90 31.02 -36.04
N LEU A 19 -33.56 30.42 -35.05
CA LEU A 19 -33.06 30.45 -33.67
C LEU A 19 -31.66 29.84 -33.73
N PRO A 20 -30.57 30.55 -33.36
CA PRO A 20 -29.34 29.87 -33.09
C PRO A 20 -29.66 28.91 -31.94
N MET A 21 -29.48 27.60 -32.16
CA MET A 21 -29.34 26.65 -31.05
C MET A 21 -28.19 27.20 -30.21
N LEU A 22 -28.52 27.86 -29.10
CA LEU A 22 -27.53 28.09 -28.06
C LEU A 22 -26.96 26.71 -27.72
N PRO A 23 -25.63 26.55 -27.60
CA PRO A 23 -25.09 25.34 -27.00
C PRO A 23 -25.79 25.19 -25.65
N ALA A 24 -26.37 24.02 -25.40
CA ALA A 24 -26.90 23.71 -24.09
C ALA A 24 -25.78 23.99 -23.09
N MET A 25 -25.89 25.09 -22.34
CA MET A 25 -25.06 25.30 -21.17
C MET A 25 -25.30 24.07 -20.31
N ALA A 26 -24.28 23.25 -20.13
CA ALA A 26 -24.32 22.17 -19.17
C ALA A 26 -24.71 22.82 -17.83
N SER A 27 -25.91 22.49 -17.34
CA SER A 27 -26.24 22.78 -15.95
C SER A 27 -25.16 22.10 -15.12
N ALA A 28 -24.43 22.85 -14.30
CA ALA A 28 -23.58 22.23 -13.29
C ALA A 28 -24.49 21.31 -12.47
N ALA A 29 -24.22 20.00 -12.48
CA ALA A 29 -24.94 19.08 -11.62
C ALA A 29 -24.73 19.54 -10.18
N GLY A 30 -25.81 19.54 -9.38
CA GLY A 30 -25.68 19.73 -7.94
C GLY A 30 -24.82 18.61 -7.36
N GLU A 31 -24.02 18.90 -6.34
CA GLU A 31 -23.25 17.87 -5.65
C GLU A 31 -24.19 16.96 -4.85
N ASP A 32 -24.11 15.64 -5.08
CA ASP A 32 -24.89 14.67 -4.31
C ASP A 32 -24.38 14.56 -2.87
N PHE A 33 -23.11 14.89 -2.62
CA PHE A 33 -22.46 14.72 -1.33
C PHE A 33 -21.71 15.97 -0.87
N SER A 34 -21.62 16.13 0.45
CA SER A 34 -20.87 17.20 1.12
C SER A 34 -19.35 16.96 1.18
N LEU A 35 -18.86 15.84 0.63
CA LEU A 35 -17.44 15.52 0.61
C LEU A 35 -16.70 16.54 -0.30
N PRO A 36 -15.59 17.15 0.15
CA PRO A 36 -14.91 18.18 -0.64
C PRO A 36 -14.38 17.64 -1.97
N THR A 37 -14.71 18.32 -3.07
CA THR A 37 -14.16 18.02 -4.40
C THR A 37 -12.67 18.39 -4.50
N GLY A 38 -11.92 17.67 -5.34
CA GLY A 38 -10.48 17.88 -5.53
C GLY A 38 -9.57 17.25 -4.47
N GLN A 39 -10.13 16.85 -3.32
CA GLN A 39 -9.38 16.17 -2.25
C GLN A 39 -9.05 14.72 -2.64
N THR A 40 -7.87 14.27 -2.21
CA THR A 40 -7.41 12.89 -2.38
C THR A 40 -7.83 12.03 -1.20
N TYR A 41 -8.40 10.87 -1.52
CA TYR A 41 -8.80 9.81 -0.60
C TYR A 41 -8.19 8.48 -1.03
N TYR A 42 -7.95 7.58 -0.09
CA TYR A 42 -7.27 6.31 -0.34
C TYR A 42 -8.25 5.15 -0.30
N PHE A 43 -8.12 4.24 -1.28
CA PHE A 43 -8.90 3.02 -1.42
C PHE A 43 -7.99 1.81 -1.56
N ASP A 44 -8.44 0.65 -1.07
CA ASP A 44 -7.72 -0.61 -1.18
C ASP A 44 -8.15 -1.35 -2.45
N LEU A 45 -7.28 -1.34 -3.46
CA LEU A 45 -7.45 -2.07 -4.72
C LEU A 45 -6.47 -3.25 -4.83
N SER A 46 -5.93 -3.74 -3.71
CA SER A 46 -4.97 -4.86 -3.69
C SER A 46 -5.50 -6.11 -4.39
N GLY A 47 -6.81 -6.37 -4.31
CA GLY A 47 -7.47 -7.47 -5.03
C GLY A 47 -7.42 -7.36 -6.57
N GLU A 48 -7.06 -6.20 -7.12
CA GLU A 48 -6.95 -5.97 -8.56
C GLU A 48 -5.49 -5.96 -9.07
N ALA A 49 -4.50 -6.15 -8.19
CA ALA A 49 -3.08 -6.07 -8.55
C ALA A 49 -2.70 -7.00 -9.71
N ASP A 50 -3.24 -8.22 -9.72
CA ASP A 50 -2.98 -9.22 -10.77
C ASP A 50 -3.83 -9.03 -12.04
N HIS A 51 -4.79 -8.11 -12.02
CA HIS A 51 -5.79 -7.94 -13.08
C HIS A 51 -5.56 -6.72 -13.97
N ILE A 52 -4.65 -5.82 -13.58
CA ILE A 52 -4.44 -4.53 -14.25
C ILE A 52 -3.25 -4.50 -15.21
N GLY A 53 -2.41 -5.53 -15.24
CA GLY A 53 -1.20 -5.59 -16.09
C GLY A 53 0.06 -5.10 -15.37
N THR A 54 1.03 -4.52 -16.11
CA THR A 54 2.30 -4.06 -15.51
C THR A 54 2.07 -2.82 -14.67
N MET A 55 2.45 -2.87 -13.39
CA MET A 55 2.25 -1.77 -12.48
C MET A 55 3.02 -0.51 -12.87
N ASN A 56 2.36 0.64 -12.76
CA ASN A 56 3.01 1.93 -12.95
C ASN A 56 3.85 2.28 -11.71
N THR A 57 5.16 2.45 -11.89
CA THR A 57 6.09 2.78 -10.80
C THR A 57 5.87 4.17 -10.18
N ALA A 58 5.05 5.02 -10.79
CA ALA A 58 4.65 6.30 -10.21
C ALA A 58 3.53 6.17 -9.16
N VAL A 59 2.87 5.01 -9.06
CA VAL A 59 1.88 4.75 -8.01
C VAL A 59 2.61 4.63 -6.67
N PRO A 60 2.24 5.40 -5.62
CA PRO A 60 2.98 5.40 -4.36
C PRO A 60 2.98 4.06 -3.62
N ASP A 61 1.97 3.24 -3.84
CA ASP A 61 1.84 1.90 -3.27
C ASP A 61 1.74 0.84 -4.38
N ALA A 62 2.82 0.09 -4.58
CA ALA A 62 2.85 -0.98 -5.57
C ALA A 62 2.04 -2.24 -5.15
N THR A 63 1.51 -2.26 -3.92
CA THR A 63 0.62 -3.34 -3.46
C THR A 63 -0.87 -2.97 -3.58
N LEU A 64 -1.14 -1.71 -3.95
CA LEU A 64 -2.48 -1.13 -4.11
C LEU A 64 -3.36 -1.16 -2.85
N HIS A 65 -2.81 -1.31 -1.65
CA HIS A 65 -3.60 -1.18 -0.41
C HIS A 65 -3.99 0.27 -0.12
N TYR A 66 -3.20 1.24 -0.61
CA TYR A 66 -3.47 2.67 -0.48
C TYR A 66 -3.35 3.37 -1.83
N VAL A 67 -4.37 3.21 -2.67
CA VAL A 67 -4.44 3.89 -3.96
C VAL A 67 -5.07 5.27 -3.81
N PRO A 68 -4.39 6.36 -4.21
CA PRO A 68 -4.96 7.70 -4.14
C PRO A 68 -5.98 7.93 -5.26
N PHE A 69 -7.16 8.42 -4.87
CA PHE A 69 -8.21 8.88 -5.77
C PHE A 69 -8.66 10.29 -5.41
N THR A 70 -8.85 11.13 -6.42
CA THR A 70 -9.45 12.46 -6.27
C THR A 70 -10.97 12.36 -6.35
N TYR A 71 -11.69 12.93 -5.37
CA TYR A 71 -13.13 13.06 -5.46
C TYR A 71 -13.49 14.16 -6.48
N ALA A 72 -14.07 13.78 -7.62
CA ALA A 72 -14.46 14.70 -8.69
C ALA A 72 -15.86 15.32 -8.46
N GLY A 73 -16.59 14.85 -7.46
CA GLY A 73 -17.97 15.27 -7.22
C GLY A 73 -18.96 14.65 -8.19
N THR A 74 -20.17 15.18 -8.21
CA THR A 74 -21.25 14.77 -9.10
C THR A 74 -21.13 15.43 -10.47
N ILE A 75 -21.10 14.63 -11.52
CA ILE A 75 -21.13 15.10 -12.92
C ILE A 75 -22.39 14.56 -13.61
N ASN A 76 -22.90 15.31 -14.60
CA ASN A 76 -23.92 14.81 -15.52
C ASN A 76 -23.23 14.29 -16.78
N ALA A 77 -23.05 12.97 -16.88
CA ALA A 77 -22.30 12.33 -17.96
C ALA A 77 -22.92 10.98 -18.33
N TYR A 78 -22.60 10.40 -19.50
CA TYR A 78 -22.98 9.03 -19.82
C TYR A 78 -21.88 8.03 -19.46
N SER A 79 -22.24 6.79 -19.16
CA SER A 79 -21.32 5.65 -19.06
C SER A 79 -21.93 4.52 -19.88
N LEU A 80 -21.05 3.71 -20.45
CA LEU A 80 -21.42 2.60 -21.30
C LEU A 80 -21.33 1.29 -20.51
N ASP A 81 -22.06 0.29 -20.99
CA ASP A 81 -21.98 -1.08 -20.50
C ASP A 81 -21.34 -2.01 -21.54
N SER A 82 -21.17 -3.28 -21.18
CA SER A 82 -20.51 -4.28 -22.02
C SER A 82 -21.18 -4.53 -23.38
N SER A 83 -22.48 -4.24 -23.52
CA SER A 83 -23.18 -4.34 -24.81
C SER A 83 -22.71 -3.28 -25.82
N SER A 84 -22.09 -2.19 -25.34
CA SER A 84 -21.56 -1.12 -26.17
C SER A 84 -20.23 -1.47 -26.86
N SER A 85 -19.59 -2.58 -26.48
CA SER A 85 -18.31 -3.00 -27.06
C SER A 85 -18.46 -3.29 -28.56
N GLY A 86 -17.67 -2.59 -29.39
CA GLY A 86 -17.72 -2.73 -30.85
C GLY A 86 -18.80 -1.90 -31.54
N HIS A 87 -19.59 -1.11 -30.79
CA HIS A 87 -20.63 -0.24 -31.31
C HIS A 87 -20.22 1.23 -31.18
N SER A 88 -19.80 1.86 -32.27
CA SER A 88 -19.37 3.27 -32.27
C SER A 88 -20.50 4.26 -32.00
N SER A 89 -21.75 3.91 -32.35
CA SER A 89 -22.93 4.73 -32.07
C SER A 89 -23.40 4.64 -30.61
N ALA A 90 -22.81 3.78 -29.78
CA ALA A 90 -23.22 3.63 -28.38
C ALA A 90 -23.07 4.95 -27.63
N SER A 91 -21.94 5.64 -27.79
CA SER A 91 -21.67 6.94 -27.15
C SER A 91 -22.67 8.02 -27.57
N GLU A 92 -23.06 8.07 -28.84
CA GLU A 92 -24.01 9.07 -29.37
C GLU A 92 -25.44 8.87 -28.85
N ASN A 93 -25.84 7.62 -28.62
CA ASN A 93 -27.16 7.27 -28.11
C ASN A 93 -27.21 7.21 -26.58
N ALA A 94 -26.07 7.31 -25.90
CA ALA A 94 -25.99 7.18 -24.46
C ALA A 94 -26.59 8.41 -23.76
N ILE A 95 -27.41 8.14 -22.75
CA ILE A 95 -28.08 9.18 -21.97
C ILE A 95 -27.18 9.55 -20.80
N ALA A 96 -26.95 10.86 -20.65
CA ALA A 96 -26.22 11.37 -19.50
C ALA A 96 -27.09 11.33 -18.24
N SER A 97 -26.47 10.99 -17.12
CA SER A 97 -27.09 10.95 -15.80
C SER A 97 -26.11 11.46 -14.75
N ASP A 98 -26.66 11.93 -13.64
CA ASP A 98 -25.84 12.33 -12.50
C ASP A 98 -25.12 11.10 -11.92
N ARG A 99 -23.86 11.31 -11.54
CA ARG A 99 -22.99 10.31 -10.91
C ARG A 99 -21.88 10.99 -10.15
N SER A 100 -21.62 10.52 -8.93
CA SER A 100 -20.46 10.97 -8.14
C SER A 100 -19.29 10.02 -8.35
N LEU A 101 -18.11 10.58 -8.65
CA LEU A 101 -16.94 9.80 -9.01
C LEU A 101 -15.74 10.12 -8.12
N PHE A 102 -15.00 9.08 -7.76
CA PHE A 102 -13.60 9.17 -7.39
C PHE A 102 -12.77 8.75 -8.59
N VAL A 103 -11.75 9.51 -8.97
CA VAL A 103 -10.88 9.22 -10.11
C VAL A 103 -9.47 8.93 -9.60
N ALA A 104 -8.88 7.80 -9.99
CA ALA A 104 -7.53 7.46 -9.53
C ALA A 104 -6.55 8.57 -9.93
N ASP A 105 -5.66 8.96 -9.02
CA ASP A 105 -4.71 10.06 -9.26
C ASP A 105 -3.66 9.66 -10.29
N TYR A 106 -3.43 8.36 -10.48
CA TYR A 106 -2.48 7.79 -11.44
C TYR A 106 -3.19 6.78 -12.35
N ALA A 107 -2.65 6.56 -13.54
CA ALA A 107 -2.87 5.27 -14.19
C ALA A 107 -2.16 4.21 -13.33
N LEU A 108 -2.89 3.22 -12.82
CA LEU A 108 -2.38 2.19 -11.91
C LEU A 108 -1.41 1.23 -12.61
N SER A 109 -1.61 1.04 -13.90
CA SER A 109 -0.80 0.16 -14.74
C SER A 109 -0.51 0.77 -16.11
N HIS A 110 0.41 0.14 -16.84
CA HIS A 110 0.67 0.35 -18.25
C HIS A 110 0.95 -0.97 -18.96
N SER A 111 1.24 -0.93 -20.27
CA SER A 111 1.54 -2.13 -21.08
C SER A 111 0.44 -3.19 -21.02
N VAL A 112 -0.81 -2.77 -20.80
CA VAL A 112 -1.98 -3.63 -20.72
C VAL A 112 -2.91 -3.34 -21.90
N SER A 113 -3.52 -4.38 -22.45
CA SER A 113 -4.48 -4.23 -23.54
C SER A 113 -5.87 -3.90 -23.01
N TRP A 114 -6.65 -3.20 -23.82
CA TRP A 114 -8.05 -2.96 -23.50
C TRP A 114 -8.81 -4.28 -23.31
N ASN A 115 -8.54 -5.30 -24.15
CA ASN A 115 -9.18 -6.61 -24.05
C ASN A 115 -8.88 -7.32 -22.73
N THR A 116 -7.64 -7.22 -22.23
CA THR A 116 -7.27 -7.77 -20.92
C THR A 116 -8.08 -7.12 -19.80
N LEU A 117 -8.13 -5.79 -19.77
CA LEU A 117 -8.92 -5.05 -18.78
C LEU A 117 -10.41 -5.37 -18.90
N ASN A 118 -10.93 -5.47 -20.12
CA ASN A 118 -12.33 -5.81 -20.36
C ASN A 118 -12.67 -7.23 -19.91
N GLY A 119 -11.79 -8.19 -20.20
CA GLY A 119 -11.93 -9.58 -19.73
C GLY A 119 -11.94 -9.71 -18.21
N ASN A 120 -11.25 -8.80 -17.52
CA ASN A 120 -11.24 -8.70 -16.05
C ASN A 120 -12.38 -7.83 -15.49
N GLY A 121 -13.31 -7.36 -16.34
CA GLY A 121 -14.47 -6.56 -15.94
C GLY A 121 -14.17 -5.09 -15.63
N LEU A 122 -12.96 -4.61 -15.90
CA LEU A 122 -12.49 -3.29 -15.45
C LEU A 122 -12.86 -2.14 -16.40
N ILE A 123 -13.34 -2.40 -17.62
CA ILE A 123 -13.72 -1.33 -18.56
C ILE A 123 -15.12 -0.80 -18.25
N TYR A 124 -16.12 -1.68 -18.24
CA TYR A 124 -17.52 -1.28 -18.14
C TYR A 124 -18.08 -1.32 -16.71
N GLY A 125 -17.40 -1.96 -15.77
CA GLY A 125 -17.87 -2.06 -14.39
C GLY A 125 -17.77 -3.45 -13.83
N LYS A 126 -17.18 -3.51 -12.64
CA LYS A 126 -17.36 -4.60 -11.68
C LYS A 126 -17.66 -4.02 -10.31
N THR A 127 -18.38 -4.78 -9.49
CA THR A 127 -18.61 -4.43 -8.08
C THR A 127 -17.27 -4.33 -7.37
N TYR A 128 -16.99 -3.19 -6.74
CA TYR A 128 -15.87 -3.03 -5.82
C TYR A 128 -16.30 -3.39 -4.40
N ASP A 129 -17.38 -2.75 -3.95
CA ASP A 129 -18.11 -3.09 -2.73
C ASP A 129 -19.60 -2.76 -2.92
N THR A 130 -20.38 -2.77 -1.84
CA THR A 130 -21.81 -2.45 -1.85
C THR A 130 -22.13 -1.02 -2.34
N ASN A 131 -21.19 -0.08 -2.18
CA ASN A 131 -21.39 1.33 -2.45
C ASN A 131 -20.71 1.81 -3.75
N TYR A 132 -19.74 1.05 -4.27
CA TYR A 132 -18.92 1.47 -5.40
C TYR A 132 -18.86 0.45 -6.53
N THR A 133 -18.78 0.97 -7.76
CA THR A 133 -18.38 0.23 -8.95
C THR A 133 -17.05 0.72 -9.46
N LEU A 134 -16.12 -0.21 -9.69
CA LEU A 134 -14.81 0.07 -10.27
C LEU A 134 -14.87 -0.08 -11.79
N ARG A 135 -14.45 0.96 -12.52
CA ARG A 135 -14.43 0.93 -14.00
C ARG A 135 -13.53 2.01 -14.62
N SER A 136 -13.27 1.86 -15.91
CA SER A 136 -12.81 2.98 -16.75
C SER A 136 -13.89 4.05 -16.92
N LEU A 137 -13.45 5.27 -17.21
CA LEU A 137 -14.32 6.39 -17.60
C LEU A 137 -14.78 6.26 -19.06
N SER A 138 -15.94 6.85 -19.38
CA SER A 138 -16.29 7.18 -20.76
C SER A 138 -15.47 8.38 -21.25
N MET A 139 -15.06 8.31 -22.51
CA MET A 139 -14.08 9.18 -23.15
C MET A 139 -14.64 9.90 -24.37
N GLY A 140 -15.81 9.49 -24.89
CA GLY A 140 -16.30 9.94 -26.19
C GLY A 140 -15.36 9.56 -27.34
N ASN A 141 -15.65 10.06 -28.53
CA ASN A 141 -14.85 9.88 -29.74
C ASN A 141 -13.92 11.07 -29.96
N PHE A 142 -12.69 10.87 -30.44
CA PHE A 142 -11.80 12.01 -30.64
C PHE A 142 -12.17 12.77 -31.92
N SER A 143 -12.58 14.03 -31.76
CA SER A 143 -12.80 14.99 -32.85
C SER A 143 -12.14 16.33 -32.48
N GLY A 144 -10.80 16.34 -32.40
CA GLY A 144 -10.03 17.47 -31.86
C GLY A 144 -9.77 17.33 -30.35
N SER A 145 -9.77 18.45 -29.61
CA SER A 145 -9.40 18.50 -28.17
C SER A 145 -10.52 18.10 -27.20
N ALA A 146 -11.76 17.99 -27.68
CA ALA A 146 -12.91 17.50 -26.91
C ALA A 146 -13.47 16.25 -27.59
N GLY A 147 -14.07 15.38 -26.79
CA GLY A 147 -14.70 14.16 -27.28
C GLY A 147 -16.10 14.44 -27.79
N SER A 148 -16.49 13.72 -28.83
CA SER A 148 -17.87 13.70 -29.30
C SER A 148 -18.54 12.37 -28.91
N PRO A 149 -19.69 12.38 -28.21
CA PRO A 149 -20.31 13.55 -27.60
C PRO A 149 -19.56 14.03 -26.35
N THR A 150 -19.65 15.34 -26.07
CA THR A 150 -18.95 15.99 -24.92
C THR A 150 -19.57 15.64 -23.57
N THR A 151 -20.71 14.95 -23.56
CA THR A 151 -21.37 14.42 -22.36
C THR A 151 -20.66 13.20 -21.76
N ASN A 152 -19.43 12.90 -22.18
CA ASN A 152 -18.61 11.82 -21.61
C ASN A 152 -18.00 12.25 -20.27
N GLU A 153 -17.61 11.29 -19.44
CA GLU A 153 -17.14 11.54 -18.09
C GLU A 153 -15.82 12.29 -18.06
N TRP A 154 -14.88 11.94 -18.94
CA TRP A 154 -13.58 12.60 -19.00
C TRP A 154 -13.75 14.11 -19.25
N ASP A 155 -14.52 14.49 -20.26
CA ASP A 155 -14.77 15.90 -20.56
C ASP A 155 -15.59 16.59 -19.47
N ARG A 156 -16.62 15.93 -18.90
CA ARG A 156 -17.42 16.51 -17.81
C ARG A 156 -16.63 16.75 -16.53
N ILE A 157 -15.61 15.94 -16.25
CA ILE A 157 -14.66 16.18 -15.16
C ILE A 157 -13.76 17.38 -15.48
N LEU A 158 -13.23 17.45 -16.71
CA LEU A 158 -12.37 18.56 -17.14
C LEU A 158 -13.12 19.90 -17.21
N ASP A 159 -14.40 19.88 -17.57
CA ASP A 159 -15.29 21.05 -17.59
C ASP A 159 -15.47 21.63 -16.17
N LYS A 160 -15.42 20.79 -15.13
CA LYS A 160 -15.39 21.25 -13.73
C LYS A 160 -14.05 21.89 -13.38
N ASP A 161 -12.98 21.11 -13.51
CA ASP A 161 -11.61 21.56 -13.29
C ASP A 161 -10.63 20.51 -13.86
N GLY A 162 -9.74 20.95 -14.76
CA GLY A 162 -8.70 20.11 -15.34
C GLY A 162 -7.72 19.49 -14.33
N SER A 163 -7.62 20.08 -13.13
CA SER A 163 -6.77 19.57 -12.04
C SER A 163 -7.30 18.27 -11.40
N LEU A 164 -8.57 17.93 -11.63
CA LEU A 164 -9.23 16.72 -11.10
C LEU A 164 -8.74 15.43 -11.76
N ILE A 165 -8.12 15.51 -12.94
CA ILE A 165 -7.44 14.39 -13.58
C ILE A 165 -5.93 14.62 -13.44
N LYS A 166 -5.31 13.96 -12.46
CA LYS A 166 -3.89 14.11 -12.10
C LYS A 166 -2.99 13.14 -12.87
N ASN A 167 -1.68 13.38 -12.93
CA ASN A 167 -0.67 12.44 -13.45
C ASN A 167 -1.05 11.72 -14.77
N TRP A 168 -1.60 12.47 -15.73
CA TRP A 168 -2.15 11.94 -16.97
C TRP A 168 -1.10 11.52 -18.00
N SER A 169 0.17 11.33 -17.63
CA SER A 169 1.26 11.02 -18.58
C SER A 169 1.11 9.67 -19.32
N ILE A 170 0.29 8.76 -18.78
CA ILE A 170 -0.09 7.48 -19.40
C ILE A 170 -1.53 7.58 -19.89
N ARG A 171 -1.80 7.13 -21.12
CA ARG A 171 -3.15 7.14 -21.68
C ARG A 171 -4.02 6.11 -20.98
N SER A 172 -5.18 6.54 -20.54
CA SER A 172 -6.13 5.70 -19.82
C SER A 172 -7.10 5.08 -20.83
N TRP A 173 -7.16 3.75 -20.87
CA TRP A 173 -8.16 3.04 -21.68
C TRP A 173 -9.58 3.37 -21.23
N GLY A 174 -10.44 3.72 -22.18
CA GLY A 174 -11.83 4.11 -21.95
C GLY A 174 -12.86 3.08 -22.39
N GLN A 175 -14.13 3.44 -22.21
CA GLN A 175 -15.28 2.60 -22.56
C GLN A 175 -15.64 2.62 -24.06
N ASP A 176 -15.29 3.70 -24.76
CA ASP A 176 -15.81 4.05 -26.07
C ASP A 176 -15.14 3.32 -27.23
N THR A 177 -15.97 2.90 -28.19
CA THR A 177 -15.52 2.32 -29.46
C THR A 177 -15.19 3.42 -30.47
N TYR A 178 -14.05 3.31 -31.15
CA TYR A 178 -13.67 4.30 -32.16
C TYR A 178 -14.54 4.20 -33.42
N VAL A 179 -14.94 5.36 -33.96
CA VAL A 179 -15.94 5.45 -35.05
C VAL A 179 -15.42 4.91 -36.37
N ASN A 180 -14.14 5.12 -36.66
CA ASN A 180 -13.55 4.67 -37.93
C ASN A 180 -12.93 3.27 -37.86
N ASN A 181 -12.90 2.64 -36.68
CA ASN A 181 -12.41 1.27 -36.50
C ASN A 181 -13.03 0.63 -35.26
N LEU A 182 -14.00 -0.27 -35.46
CA LEU A 182 -14.73 -0.95 -34.39
C LEU A 182 -13.85 -1.88 -33.53
N GLY A 183 -12.69 -2.28 -34.07
CA GLY A 183 -11.65 -3.03 -33.36
C GLY A 183 -10.72 -2.16 -32.50
N SER A 184 -10.98 -0.86 -32.41
CA SER A 184 -10.20 0.09 -31.61
C SER A 184 -11.04 0.74 -30.51
N ARG A 185 -10.34 1.21 -29.47
CA ARG A 185 -10.93 1.87 -28.31
C ARG A 185 -10.28 3.21 -28.07
N ILE A 186 -11.04 4.11 -27.48
CA ILE A 186 -10.57 5.45 -27.17
C ILE A 186 -9.77 5.41 -25.87
N ALA A 187 -8.64 6.10 -25.87
CA ALA A 187 -7.83 6.33 -24.69
C ALA A 187 -7.45 7.81 -24.58
N ARG A 188 -7.40 8.33 -23.36
CA ARG A 188 -7.17 9.76 -23.11
C ARG A 188 -6.02 10.06 -22.17
N GLY A 189 -5.51 11.29 -22.29
CA GLY A 189 -4.31 11.77 -21.64
C GLY A 189 -3.04 11.48 -22.46
N GLY A 190 -1.97 11.19 -21.75
CA GLY A 190 -0.64 10.90 -22.25
C GLY A 190 0.24 12.13 -22.44
N SER A 191 1.44 11.93 -23.00
CA SER A 191 2.44 12.98 -23.26
C SER A 191 1.96 14.25 -23.99
N GLY A 192 0.81 14.20 -24.68
CA GLY A 192 0.25 15.34 -25.39
C GLY A 192 -0.64 16.27 -24.54
N GLY A 193 -0.95 15.89 -23.29
CA GLY A 193 -1.86 16.65 -22.43
C GLY A 193 -3.08 15.87 -21.97
N VAL A 194 -3.74 16.34 -20.91
CA VAL A 194 -4.96 15.73 -20.35
C VAL A 194 -6.14 15.70 -21.34
N TYR A 195 -6.19 16.65 -22.28
CA TYR A 195 -7.20 16.74 -23.34
C TYR A 195 -6.90 15.86 -24.55
N THR A 196 -5.71 15.24 -24.62
CA THR A 196 -5.34 14.42 -25.78
C THR A 196 -6.14 13.14 -25.79
N ALA A 197 -6.71 12.80 -26.94
CA ALA A 197 -7.40 11.55 -27.19
C ALA A 197 -6.77 10.83 -28.39
N LEU A 198 -6.60 9.52 -28.27
CA LEU A 198 -6.17 8.65 -29.36
C LEU A 198 -7.06 7.41 -29.40
N SER A 199 -7.01 6.68 -30.51
CA SER A 199 -7.49 5.31 -30.56
C SER A 199 -6.33 4.33 -30.72
N ALA A 200 -6.52 3.13 -30.20
CA ALA A 200 -5.64 2.01 -30.49
C ALA A 200 -6.44 0.69 -30.53
N PRO A 201 -5.95 -0.32 -31.26
CA PRO A 201 -6.59 -1.63 -31.33
C PRO A 201 -6.79 -2.27 -29.95
N ILE A 202 -7.85 -3.06 -29.78
CA ILE A 202 -8.22 -3.68 -28.49
C ILE A 202 -7.13 -4.56 -27.86
N ASN A 203 -6.24 -5.15 -28.66
CA ASN A 203 -5.11 -5.97 -28.22
C ASN A 203 -3.78 -5.19 -28.12
N TYR A 204 -3.80 -3.87 -28.34
CA TYR A 204 -2.59 -3.06 -28.33
C TYR A 204 -2.04 -2.93 -26.91
N THR A 205 -0.74 -3.21 -26.75
CA THR A 205 -0.01 -3.11 -25.48
C THR A 205 1.20 -2.19 -25.65
N SER A 206 1.28 -1.13 -24.85
CA SER A 206 2.41 -0.20 -24.87
C SER A 206 2.54 0.50 -23.53
N ILE A 207 3.75 0.92 -23.16
CA ILE A 207 4.01 1.73 -21.95
C ILE A 207 3.21 3.04 -21.92
N GLY A 208 2.78 3.54 -23.09
CA GLY A 208 1.98 4.76 -23.19
C GLY A 208 0.49 4.56 -22.92
N TYR A 209 0.02 3.33 -22.70
CA TYR A 209 -1.39 2.96 -22.50
C TYR A 209 -1.54 2.11 -21.25
N GLY A 210 -2.58 2.40 -20.47
CA GLY A 210 -2.74 1.87 -19.13
C GLY A 210 -4.16 1.98 -18.60
N PHE A 211 -4.30 1.64 -17.32
CA PHE A 211 -5.58 1.64 -16.63
C PHE A 211 -5.61 2.75 -15.57
N ARG A 212 -6.52 3.71 -15.73
CA ARG A 212 -6.91 4.65 -14.68
C ARG A 212 -8.38 4.40 -14.36
N PRO A 213 -8.68 3.76 -13.22
CA PRO A 213 -10.06 3.56 -12.82
C PRO A 213 -10.70 4.84 -12.27
N ALA A 214 -12.02 4.80 -12.25
CA ALA A 214 -12.87 5.55 -11.34
C ALA A 214 -13.69 4.59 -10.47
N LEU A 215 -14.01 5.05 -9.27
CA LEU A 215 -15.02 4.44 -8.40
C LEU A 215 -16.29 5.28 -8.49
N GLU A 216 -17.34 4.71 -9.09
CA GLU A 216 -18.67 5.31 -9.18
C GLU A 216 -19.49 4.93 -7.95
N VAL A 217 -20.14 5.92 -7.32
CA VAL A 217 -21.04 5.70 -6.17
C VAL A 217 -22.40 5.19 -6.65
N ARG A 218 -22.80 3.97 -6.27
CA ARG A 218 -23.99 3.25 -6.81
C ARG A 218 -25.34 3.68 -6.24
N ASN A 219 -25.38 4.23 -5.03
CA ASN A 219 -26.62 4.46 -4.27
C ASN A 219 -26.73 5.88 -3.70
N ALA A 220 -26.33 6.89 -4.50
CA ALA A 220 -26.22 8.27 -4.00
C ALA A 220 -27.49 8.79 -3.31
N VAL A 221 -28.67 8.53 -3.88
CA VAL A 221 -29.96 8.92 -3.30
C VAL A 221 -30.19 8.30 -1.92
N THR A 222 -29.94 6.99 -1.77
CA THR A 222 -30.15 6.27 -0.50
C THR A 222 -29.10 6.67 0.55
N LEU A 223 -27.87 6.91 0.12
CA LEU A 223 -26.78 7.38 0.96
C LEU A 223 -27.03 8.80 1.49
N GLY A 224 -27.70 9.64 0.69
CA GLY A 224 -27.99 11.03 1.00
C GLY A 224 -26.73 11.91 1.05
N THR A 225 -26.91 13.21 1.28
CA THR A 225 -25.84 14.23 1.20
C THR A 225 -24.68 14.05 2.16
N ASN A 226 -24.89 13.25 3.20
CA ASN A 226 -23.90 12.92 4.22
C ASN A 226 -23.41 11.47 4.13
N GLY A 227 -23.79 10.73 3.09
CA GLY A 227 -23.48 9.31 3.00
C GLY A 227 -22.01 8.97 2.73
N LEU A 228 -21.21 9.96 2.30
CA LEU A 228 -19.75 9.86 2.20
C LEU A 228 -19.08 10.70 3.28
N LYS A 229 -18.17 10.09 4.04
CA LYS A 229 -17.45 10.74 5.14
C LYS A 229 -15.97 10.44 5.10
N ALA A 230 -15.16 11.48 5.26
CA ALA A 230 -13.71 11.33 5.39
C ALA A 230 -13.36 10.77 6.78
N VAL A 231 -12.50 9.76 6.81
CA VAL A 231 -11.90 9.23 8.03
C VAL A 231 -10.41 9.47 7.97
N THR A 232 -9.87 10.19 8.95
CA THR A 232 -8.43 10.45 9.04
C THR A 232 -7.74 9.25 9.68
N LEU A 233 -6.73 8.71 8.99
CA LEU A 233 -5.79 7.74 9.53
C LEU A 233 -4.54 8.49 10.00
N ASN A 234 -4.35 8.60 11.31
CA ASN A 234 -3.11 9.09 11.91
C ASN A 234 -2.12 7.92 12.01
N LEU A 235 -0.95 8.04 11.40
CA LEU A 235 0.01 6.95 11.29
C LEU A 235 0.98 6.87 12.48
N ALA A 236 0.85 7.74 13.48
CA ALA A 236 1.50 7.62 14.80
C ALA A 236 3.01 7.33 14.75
N GLY A 237 3.76 8.12 13.98
CA GLY A 237 5.20 7.95 13.77
C GLY A 237 5.57 7.07 12.58
N GLY A 238 4.62 6.27 12.08
CA GLY A 238 4.69 5.68 10.74
C GLY A 238 4.35 6.70 9.66
N SER A 239 4.42 6.28 8.39
CA SER A 239 4.11 7.14 7.25
C SER A 239 3.58 6.38 6.04
N PHE A 240 2.94 7.11 5.13
CA PHE A 240 2.61 6.64 3.78
C PHE A 240 3.04 7.70 2.78
N ASP A 241 3.93 7.36 1.84
CA ASP A 241 4.47 8.33 0.87
C ASP A 241 4.92 9.63 1.54
N SER A 242 5.72 9.48 2.62
CA SER A 242 6.20 10.55 3.51
C SER A 242 5.13 11.35 4.27
N LYS A 243 3.85 10.98 4.18
CA LYS A 243 2.75 11.64 4.90
C LYS A 243 2.54 10.97 6.25
N PRO A 244 2.40 11.73 7.36
CA PRO A 244 2.12 11.17 8.68
C PRO A 244 0.62 10.84 8.88
N SER A 245 -0.22 11.22 7.92
CA SER A 245 -1.65 10.91 7.92
C SER A 245 -2.20 10.87 6.50
N ILE A 246 -3.25 10.08 6.31
CA ILE A 246 -4.00 9.94 5.06
C ILE A 246 -5.50 9.88 5.35
N GLN A 247 -6.34 10.01 4.33
CA GLN A 247 -7.80 9.95 4.49
C GLN A 247 -8.41 8.81 3.68
N VAL A 248 -9.26 8.00 4.31
CA VAL A 248 -10.13 7.04 3.62
C VAL A 248 -11.56 7.54 3.64
N VAL A 249 -12.45 6.86 2.91
CA VAL A 249 -13.87 7.22 2.85
C VAL A 249 -14.71 6.12 3.52
N SER A 250 -15.61 6.54 4.40
CA SER A 250 -16.75 5.73 4.82
C SER A 250 -17.95 6.05 3.95
N ALA A 251 -18.53 5.02 3.36
CA ALA A 251 -19.75 5.08 2.58
C ALA A 251 -20.87 4.33 3.30
N GLY A 252 -22.02 4.96 3.48
CA GLY A 252 -23.19 4.32 4.11
C GLY A 252 -23.04 4.12 5.62
N GLY A 253 -22.13 4.83 6.28
CA GLY A 253 -22.00 4.85 7.73
C GLY A 253 -21.07 3.79 8.32
N SER A 254 -20.38 3.00 7.50
CA SER A 254 -19.28 2.14 7.94
C SER A 254 -18.17 2.06 6.89
N PHE A 255 -17.04 1.48 7.27
CA PHE A 255 -15.94 1.14 6.36
C PHE A 255 -15.13 -0.01 6.95
N THR A 256 -14.25 -0.60 6.16
CA THR A 256 -13.33 -1.64 6.60
C THR A 256 -12.03 -1.01 7.08
N ALA A 257 -11.61 -1.31 8.31
CA ALA A 257 -10.33 -0.85 8.86
C ALA A 257 -9.17 -1.34 7.96
N PRO A 258 -8.29 -0.45 7.49
CA PRO A 258 -7.22 -0.82 6.57
C PRO A 258 -6.24 -1.84 7.16
N SER A 259 -5.59 -2.62 6.30
CA SER A 259 -4.69 -3.71 6.72
C SER A 259 -3.36 -3.23 7.33
N GLY A 260 -2.98 -1.98 7.09
CA GLY A 260 -1.65 -1.45 7.41
C GLY A 260 -0.55 -1.88 6.42
N THR A 261 -0.83 -2.81 5.52
CA THR A 261 0.11 -3.21 4.45
C THR A 261 0.28 -2.06 3.46
N GLY A 262 1.51 -1.76 3.06
CA GLY A 262 1.82 -0.59 2.23
C GLY A 262 2.15 0.68 3.04
N LEU A 263 1.93 0.67 4.37
CA LEU A 263 2.46 1.70 5.25
C LEU A 263 3.95 1.46 5.55
N THR A 264 4.69 2.55 5.72
CA THR A 264 6.05 2.52 6.26
C THR A 264 5.99 2.61 7.79
N PRO A 265 6.36 1.55 8.53
CA PRO A 265 6.37 1.60 9.98
C PRO A 265 7.45 2.55 10.53
N PRO A 266 7.34 2.99 11.79
CA PRO A 266 8.48 3.48 12.54
C PRO A 266 9.63 2.47 12.56
N ASN A 267 10.85 2.94 12.83
CA ASN A 267 12.04 2.09 12.83
C ASN A 267 11.88 0.89 13.79
N GLN A 268 12.15 -0.31 13.28
CA GLN A 268 12.05 -1.59 14.02
C GLN A 268 10.66 -1.91 14.56
N MET A 269 9.59 -1.37 13.97
CA MET A 269 8.22 -1.69 14.38
C MET A 269 7.41 -2.33 13.25
N ALA A 270 6.34 -3.02 13.61
CA ALA A 270 5.35 -3.58 12.71
C ALA A 270 3.95 -3.09 13.09
N PHE A 271 3.09 -2.96 12.08
CA PHE A 271 1.70 -2.58 12.28
C PHE A 271 0.96 -3.70 13.02
N VAL A 272 0.11 -3.33 13.99
CA VAL A 272 -0.67 -4.29 14.79
C VAL A 272 -2.16 -4.11 14.56
N ASN A 273 -2.68 -2.92 14.85
CA ASN A 273 -4.10 -2.60 14.75
C ASN A 273 -4.32 -1.08 14.71
N TRP A 274 -5.59 -0.68 14.67
CA TRP A 274 -6.00 0.71 14.81
C TRP A 274 -6.64 0.94 16.17
N THR A 275 -6.54 2.17 16.68
CA THR A 275 -7.35 2.67 17.80
C THR A 275 -8.19 3.84 17.34
N LYS A 276 -9.30 4.11 18.04
CA LYS A 276 -10.06 5.34 17.80
C LYS A 276 -9.22 6.55 18.21
N THR A 277 -9.08 7.53 17.33
CA THR A 277 -8.35 8.77 17.66
C THR A 277 -9.01 9.47 18.84
N GLY A 278 -8.22 9.75 19.89
CA GLY A 278 -8.71 10.34 21.14
C GLY A 278 -9.31 9.34 22.15
N ASP A 279 -9.40 8.06 21.80
CA ASP A 279 -9.85 6.98 22.67
C ASP A 279 -9.06 5.67 22.40
N PRO A 280 -7.84 5.56 22.96
CA PRO A 280 -7.00 4.36 22.79
C PRO A 280 -7.61 3.06 23.35
N GLY A 281 -8.65 3.15 24.19
CA GLY A 281 -9.35 1.98 24.74
C GLY A 281 -10.21 1.25 23.70
N THR A 282 -10.61 1.94 22.63
CA THR A 282 -11.37 1.36 21.52
C THR A 282 -10.42 0.94 20.40
N THR A 283 -10.28 -0.37 20.18
CA THR A 283 -9.40 -0.95 19.17
C THR A 283 -10.18 -1.54 17.99
N TYR A 284 -9.56 -1.53 16.81
CA TYR A 284 -10.07 -2.13 15.59
C TYR A 284 -8.97 -2.94 14.92
N ALA A 285 -9.22 -4.22 14.70
CA ALA A 285 -8.31 -5.07 13.94
C ALA A 285 -8.33 -4.67 12.45
N ALA A 286 -7.23 -4.93 11.74
CA ALA A 286 -7.20 -4.89 10.27
C ALA A 286 -8.36 -5.74 9.69
N GLY A 287 -9.08 -5.21 8.70
CA GLY A 287 -10.21 -5.89 8.06
C GLY A 287 -11.52 -5.85 8.86
N GLN A 288 -11.54 -5.27 10.06
CA GLN A 288 -12.77 -5.13 10.84
C GLN A 288 -13.68 -4.05 10.25
N THR A 289 -15.00 -4.29 10.23
CA THR A 289 -15.98 -3.24 9.94
C THR A 289 -16.05 -2.24 11.09
N VAL A 290 -15.91 -0.96 10.77
CA VAL A 290 -15.92 0.16 11.70
C VAL A 290 -17.10 1.07 11.38
N ASP A 291 -17.97 1.28 12.36
CA ASP A 291 -19.06 2.24 12.24
C ASP A 291 -18.54 3.68 12.28
N TYR A 292 -19.02 4.49 11.35
CA TYR A 292 -18.66 5.89 11.28
C TYR A 292 -19.43 6.71 12.32
N THR A 293 -18.70 7.45 13.14
CA THR A 293 -19.23 8.53 13.98
C THR A 293 -18.70 9.87 13.51
N ASN A 294 -19.44 10.96 13.69
CA ASN A 294 -19.02 12.28 13.20
C ASN A 294 -17.62 12.66 13.70
N GLY A 295 -16.70 12.95 12.78
CA GLY A 295 -15.31 13.29 13.10
C GLY A 295 -14.43 12.08 13.45
N LEU A 296 -14.86 10.86 13.12
CA LEU A 296 -14.07 9.65 13.36
C LEU A 296 -12.70 9.74 12.69
N GLY A 297 -11.67 9.40 13.46
CA GLY A 297 -10.34 9.10 12.98
C GLY A 297 -9.82 7.83 13.64
N LEU A 298 -8.85 7.20 12.99
CA LEU A 298 -8.12 6.06 13.51
C LEU A 298 -6.65 6.42 13.72
N THR A 299 -6.03 5.86 14.76
CA THR A 299 -4.59 6.00 15.05
C THR A 299 -3.92 4.64 14.97
N ALA A 300 -2.87 4.51 14.16
CA ALA A 300 -2.13 3.27 13.99
C ALA A 300 -1.41 2.88 15.28
N VAL A 301 -1.41 1.59 15.59
CA VAL A 301 -0.64 1.01 16.69
C VAL A 301 0.50 0.19 16.09
N TRP A 302 1.70 0.44 16.61
CA TRP A 302 2.93 -0.20 16.20
C TRP A 302 3.57 -0.93 17.38
N GLU A 303 4.12 -2.10 17.14
CA GLU A 303 4.90 -2.86 18.13
C GLU A 303 6.30 -3.14 17.61
N TYR A 304 7.28 -3.20 18.52
CA TYR A 304 8.65 -3.53 18.14
C TYR A 304 8.73 -4.95 17.57
N VAL A 305 9.37 -5.07 16.41
CA VAL A 305 9.79 -6.36 15.87
C VAL A 305 10.99 -6.81 16.69
N THR A 306 10.78 -7.81 17.56
CA THR A 306 11.87 -8.31 18.38
C THR A 306 12.82 -9.18 17.55
N ALA A 307 14.11 -8.82 17.55
CA ALA A 307 15.16 -9.64 16.95
C ALA A 307 15.92 -10.41 18.05
N PRO A 308 16.33 -11.66 17.84
CA PRO A 308 17.19 -12.33 18.80
C PRO A 308 18.53 -11.62 18.90
N GLU A 309 19.06 -11.50 20.12
CA GLU A 309 20.45 -11.13 20.35
C GLU A 309 21.39 -12.11 19.61
N ALA A 310 22.57 -11.61 19.20
CA ALA A 310 23.58 -12.48 18.60
C ALA A 310 23.99 -13.57 19.61
N THR A 311 24.05 -14.82 19.14
CA THR A 311 24.57 -15.94 19.92
C THR A 311 25.97 -15.57 20.43
N PRO A 312 26.22 -15.68 21.75
CA PRO A 312 27.52 -15.31 22.29
C PRO A 312 28.61 -16.26 21.78
N ALA A 313 29.84 -15.76 21.73
CA ALA A 313 31.03 -16.49 21.32
C ALA A 313 32.03 -16.56 22.48
N ILE A 314 31.55 -17.06 23.63
CA ILE A 314 32.35 -17.19 24.85
C ILE A 314 33.39 -18.29 24.65
N VAL A 315 34.63 -18.02 25.04
CA VAL A 315 35.74 -18.96 24.97
C VAL A 315 36.36 -19.16 26.34
N ILE A 316 36.95 -20.33 26.54
CA ILE A 316 37.69 -20.63 27.78
C ILE A 316 39.12 -20.14 27.61
N ASN A 317 39.58 -19.31 28.54
CA ASN A 317 40.96 -18.89 28.66
C ASN A 317 41.59 -19.58 29.89
N TYR A 318 42.68 -20.32 29.66
CA TYR A 318 43.43 -21.07 30.67
C TYR A 318 44.75 -20.40 31.06
N ASP A 319 44.91 -19.10 30.81
CA ASP A 319 46.13 -18.36 31.17
C ASP A 319 46.51 -18.59 32.65
N GLU A 320 47.82 -18.64 32.91
CA GLU A 320 48.44 -19.19 34.12
C GLU A 320 47.98 -18.51 35.42
N GLU A 321 47.47 -17.28 35.33
CA GLU A 321 47.06 -16.48 36.47
C GLU A 321 45.56 -16.62 36.81
N GLN A 322 44.67 -16.73 35.81
CA GLN A 322 43.21 -16.79 36.03
C GLN A 322 42.49 -17.61 34.94
N GLU A 323 41.87 -18.71 35.35
CA GLU A 323 41.04 -19.52 34.46
C GLU A 323 39.64 -18.88 34.31
N GLN A 324 39.33 -18.41 33.10
CA GLN A 324 38.17 -17.57 32.87
C GLN A 324 37.39 -17.97 31.61
N LEU A 325 36.08 -17.80 31.66
CA LEU A 325 35.24 -17.64 30.48
C LEU A 325 35.38 -16.18 30.02
N THR A 326 35.76 -15.98 28.75
CA THR A 326 36.01 -14.64 28.16
C THR A 326 35.17 -14.43 26.91
N GLY A 327 35.01 -13.19 26.47
CA GLY A 327 34.21 -12.83 25.29
C GLY A 327 32.81 -12.31 25.62
N PHE A 328 32.50 -12.05 26.90
CA PHE A 328 31.25 -11.38 27.26
C PHE A 328 31.30 -9.91 26.86
N ALA A 329 30.31 -9.46 26.09
CA ALA A 329 30.18 -8.04 25.74
C ALA A 329 29.99 -7.18 26.99
N ALA A 330 30.70 -6.05 27.05
CA ALA A 330 30.62 -5.10 28.16
C ALA A 330 29.18 -4.59 28.37
N GLY A 331 28.70 -4.65 29.61
CA GLY A 331 27.34 -4.25 29.97
C GLY A 331 26.23 -5.20 29.51
N GLY A 332 26.57 -6.34 28.88
CA GLY A 332 25.61 -7.35 28.48
C GLY A 332 25.07 -8.14 29.68
N SER A 333 23.79 -8.53 29.61
CA SER A 333 23.17 -9.45 30.56
C SER A 333 23.18 -10.88 30.00
N TYR A 334 23.52 -11.86 30.83
CA TYR A 334 23.66 -13.25 30.41
C TYR A 334 23.03 -14.20 31.43
N THR A 335 22.67 -15.40 30.97
CA THR A 335 22.44 -16.55 31.83
C THR A 335 23.41 -17.68 31.49
N VAL A 336 23.78 -18.45 32.51
CA VAL A 336 24.50 -19.73 32.39
C VAL A 336 23.61 -20.79 33.03
N ASP A 337 23.21 -21.80 32.25
CA ASP A 337 22.25 -22.84 32.66
C ASP A 337 20.96 -22.28 33.28
N GLY A 338 20.52 -21.14 32.76
CA GLY A 338 19.32 -20.43 33.21
C GLY A 338 19.52 -19.51 34.42
N ALA A 339 20.66 -19.57 35.11
CA ALA A 339 20.98 -18.66 36.21
C ALA A 339 21.59 -17.35 35.67
N SER A 340 21.08 -16.20 36.12
CA SER A 340 21.64 -14.90 35.73
C SER A 340 23.07 -14.73 36.25
N VAL A 341 23.95 -14.25 35.37
CA VAL A 341 25.35 -13.95 35.68
C VAL A 341 25.68 -12.53 35.26
N THR A 342 26.62 -11.90 35.98
CA THR A 342 27.09 -10.53 35.70
C THR A 342 28.61 -10.57 35.47
N PRO A 343 29.06 -10.83 34.24
CA PRO A 343 30.48 -10.82 33.91
C PRO A 343 31.10 -9.46 34.24
N THR A 344 32.15 -9.44 35.07
CA THR A 344 32.86 -8.22 35.43
C THR A 344 34.07 -8.08 34.52
N GLY A 345 34.21 -6.97 33.81
CA GLY A 345 35.29 -6.79 32.83
C GLY A 345 35.20 -7.74 31.62
N GLY A 346 34.02 -8.28 31.33
CA GLY A 346 33.81 -9.20 30.20
C GLY A 346 34.24 -10.64 30.46
N VAL A 347 34.45 -11.01 31.74
CA VAL A 347 34.90 -12.33 32.14
C VAL A 347 34.08 -12.92 33.30
N LEU A 348 34.06 -14.25 33.40
CA LEU A 348 33.56 -15.02 34.53
C LEU A 348 34.60 -16.08 34.93
N ASN A 349 34.70 -16.39 36.22
CA ASN A 349 35.56 -17.47 36.69
C ASN A 349 35.01 -18.83 36.20
N VAL A 350 35.89 -19.70 35.71
CA VAL A 350 35.51 -21.02 35.21
C VAL A 350 35.25 -22.05 36.32
N ALA A 351 35.70 -21.79 37.56
CA ALA A 351 35.78 -22.78 38.65
C ALA A 351 34.48 -23.55 38.90
N ASP A 352 33.33 -22.88 38.83
CA ASP A 352 32.00 -23.48 39.08
C ASP A 352 31.49 -24.36 37.93
N TYR A 353 32.17 -24.32 36.78
CA TYR A 353 31.73 -24.97 35.55
C TYR A 353 32.67 -26.10 35.11
N ILE A 354 33.77 -26.35 35.82
CA ILE A 354 34.75 -27.38 35.44
C ILE A 354 34.11 -28.77 35.36
N GLY A 355 34.31 -29.45 34.23
CA GLY A 355 33.83 -30.81 34.01
C GLY A 355 32.38 -30.91 33.52
N THR A 356 31.72 -29.80 33.22
CA THR A 356 30.33 -29.78 32.73
C THR A 356 30.23 -29.16 31.33
N THR A 357 29.07 -29.32 30.70
CA THR A 357 28.69 -28.54 29.51
C THR A 357 27.66 -27.52 29.95
N ILE A 358 27.96 -26.24 29.72
CA ILE A 358 27.12 -25.12 30.12
C ILE A 358 26.40 -24.51 28.91
N SER A 359 25.19 -24.04 29.13
CA SER A 359 24.36 -23.31 28.16
C SER A 359 24.38 -21.82 28.47
N ILE A 360 25.04 -21.03 27.62
CA ILE A 360 25.20 -19.58 27.81
C ILE A 360 24.25 -18.85 26.86
N VAL A 361 23.39 -17.98 27.40
CA VAL A 361 22.44 -17.17 26.63
C VAL A 361 22.68 -15.70 26.91
N LYS A 362 22.75 -14.88 25.85
CA LYS A 362 22.71 -13.43 25.99
C LYS A 362 21.25 -12.98 26.08
N LYS A 363 20.92 -12.24 27.12
CA LYS A 363 19.56 -11.77 27.38
C LYS A 363 19.21 -10.59 26.48
N GLY A 364 18.03 -10.67 25.86
CA GLY A 364 17.46 -9.54 25.15
C GLY A 364 17.04 -8.42 26.12
N ASN A 365 16.80 -7.23 25.60
CA ASN A 365 16.38 -6.08 26.41
C ASN A 365 14.87 -6.09 26.75
N GLY A 366 14.12 -7.09 26.26
CA GLY A 366 12.69 -7.24 26.51
C GLY A 366 11.81 -6.24 25.77
N THR A 367 12.37 -5.43 24.88
CA THR A 367 11.64 -4.45 24.06
C THR A 367 11.93 -4.63 22.57
N THR A 368 13.18 -4.45 22.15
CA THR A 368 13.60 -4.57 20.74
C THR A 368 14.36 -5.86 20.46
N THR A 369 14.84 -6.56 21.50
CA THR A 369 15.51 -7.85 21.36
C THR A 369 14.94 -8.91 22.30
N VAL A 370 14.88 -10.14 21.79
CA VAL A 370 14.72 -11.35 22.60
C VAL A 370 16.08 -12.00 22.86
N ASP A 371 16.08 -12.97 23.76
CA ASP A 371 17.26 -13.77 24.07
C ASP A 371 17.91 -14.37 22.82
N SER A 372 19.23 -14.48 22.85
CA SER A 372 19.99 -15.18 21.82
C SER A 372 19.66 -16.68 21.82
N ALA A 373 20.05 -17.38 20.75
CA ALA A 373 20.23 -18.82 20.87
C ALA A 373 21.31 -19.13 21.92
N ALA A 374 21.22 -20.30 22.54
CA ALA A 374 22.21 -20.76 23.50
C ALA A 374 23.51 -21.15 22.81
N GLN A 375 24.63 -20.71 23.38
CA GLN A 375 25.93 -21.29 23.12
C GLN A 375 26.16 -22.42 24.13
N ASN A 376 26.24 -23.66 23.64
CA ASN A 376 26.65 -24.79 24.47
C ASN A 376 28.18 -24.87 24.47
N LEU A 377 28.80 -24.75 25.64
CA LEU A 377 30.24 -24.77 25.83
C LEU A 377 30.62 -25.89 26.80
N THR A 378 31.40 -26.87 26.33
CA THR A 378 31.97 -27.90 27.20
C THR A 378 33.20 -27.33 27.90
N VAL A 379 33.20 -27.34 29.23
CA VAL A 379 34.33 -26.98 30.07
C VAL A 379 35.00 -28.28 30.56
N PRO A 380 36.17 -28.66 30.01
CA PRO A 380 36.86 -29.88 30.38
C PRO A 380 37.10 -30.03 31.89
N ALA A 381 36.95 -31.26 32.39
CA ALA A 381 37.40 -31.60 33.73
C ALA A 381 38.93 -31.49 33.81
N ARG A 382 39.46 -31.19 35.00
CA ARG A 382 40.90 -31.24 35.22
C ARG A 382 41.40 -32.66 34.99
N PRO A 383 42.55 -32.84 34.31
CA PRO A 383 43.23 -34.12 34.30
C PRO A 383 43.47 -34.61 35.73
N ALA A 384 43.36 -35.92 35.95
CA ALA A 384 43.66 -36.50 37.25
C ALA A 384 45.09 -36.14 37.67
N ALA A 385 45.28 -35.79 38.94
CA ALA A 385 46.62 -35.58 39.49
C ALA A 385 47.46 -36.85 39.23
N PRO A 386 48.61 -36.74 38.55
CA PRO A 386 49.43 -37.90 38.26
C PRO A 386 50.02 -38.46 39.55
N THR A 387 50.06 -39.79 39.63
CA THR A 387 50.76 -40.48 40.72
C THR A 387 52.25 -40.47 40.42
N ALA A 388 52.96 -39.46 40.94
CA ALA A 388 54.40 -39.37 40.81
C ALA A 388 55.10 -40.24 41.87
N VAL A 389 55.97 -41.16 41.43
CA VAL A 389 56.78 -41.99 42.34
C VAL A 389 58.24 -41.65 42.15
N GLY A 390 58.88 -41.21 43.24
CA GLY A 390 60.33 -41.01 43.30
C GLY A 390 61.04 -42.35 43.44
N VAL A 391 61.94 -42.65 42.51
CA VAL A 391 62.84 -43.81 42.55
C VAL A 391 64.22 -43.31 42.96
N ASN A 392 64.67 -43.71 44.15
CA ASN A 392 65.98 -43.38 44.67
C ASN A 392 67.08 -44.11 43.88
N PRO A 393 68.27 -43.48 43.70
CA PRO A 393 69.40 -44.14 43.06
C PRO A 393 69.90 -45.31 43.92
N THR A 394 70.17 -46.45 43.27
CA THR A 394 70.61 -47.69 43.94
C THR A 394 72.13 -47.77 44.09
N THR A 395 72.88 -46.75 43.66
CA THR A 395 74.34 -46.70 43.70
C THR A 395 74.81 -45.31 44.13
N VAL A 396 75.93 -45.24 44.85
CA VAL A 396 76.59 -43.99 45.24
C VAL A 396 77.00 -43.21 43.99
N GLY A 397 76.46 -41.99 43.82
CA GLY A 397 76.66 -41.15 42.62
C GLY A 397 75.59 -41.31 41.53
N GLY A 398 74.55 -42.13 41.73
CA GLY A 398 73.44 -42.27 40.78
C GLY A 398 72.44 -41.13 40.85
N THR A 399 71.69 -40.91 39.76
CA THR A 399 70.55 -39.97 39.70
C THR A 399 69.25 -40.69 40.00
N GLY A 400 68.42 -40.12 40.90
CA GLY A 400 67.05 -40.58 41.09
C GLY A 400 66.17 -40.23 39.89
N LYS A 401 65.04 -40.93 39.73
CA LYS A 401 64.06 -40.65 38.67
C LYS A 401 62.66 -40.47 39.28
N ILE A 402 61.93 -39.45 38.83
CA ILE A 402 60.49 -39.35 39.07
C ILE A 402 59.79 -40.08 37.93
N THR A 403 58.96 -41.05 38.26
CA THR A 403 58.13 -41.82 37.31
C THR A 403 56.67 -41.38 37.42
N GLY A 404 55.89 -41.53 36.34
CA GLY A 404 54.49 -41.09 36.29
C GLY A 404 54.28 -39.62 35.86
N VAL A 405 55.37 -38.92 35.50
CA VAL A 405 55.33 -37.54 34.99
C VAL A 405 56.10 -37.42 33.67
N THR A 406 55.72 -36.46 32.81
CA THR A 406 56.41 -36.14 31.54
C THR A 406 56.76 -34.65 31.49
N ALA A 407 57.72 -34.28 30.64
CA ALA A 407 58.11 -32.88 30.45
C ALA A 407 57.01 -31.99 29.82
N ALA A 408 55.94 -32.60 29.31
CA ALA A 408 54.78 -31.90 28.75
C ALA A 408 53.68 -31.63 29.80
N MET A 409 53.88 -32.03 31.06
CA MET A 409 52.92 -31.77 32.13
C MET A 409 53.27 -30.47 32.84
N GLU A 410 52.36 -29.50 32.80
CA GLU A 410 52.41 -28.26 33.59
C GLU A 410 51.58 -28.43 34.86
N TYR A 411 52.12 -27.98 36.00
CA TYR A 411 51.49 -28.15 37.31
C TYR A 411 51.41 -26.81 38.02
N LYS A 412 50.20 -26.47 38.45
CA LYS A 412 49.93 -25.38 39.39
C LYS A 412 49.61 -26.01 40.74
N SER A 413 50.28 -25.59 41.81
CA SER A 413 49.86 -25.97 43.15
C SER A 413 48.45 -25.40 43.39
N ALA A 414 47.53 -26.25 43.84
CA ALA A 414 46.19 -25.83 44.23
C ALA A 414 46.23 -24.74 45.32
#